data_AF-A0A6B1I411-F1
#
_entry.id   AF-A0A6B1I411-F1
#
_cell.length_a   1.000
_cell.length_b   1.000
_cell.length_c   1.000
_cell.angle_alpha   90.00
_cell.angle_beta   90.00
_cell.angle_gamma   90.00
#
_symmetry.space_group_name_H-M   'P 1'
#
loop_
_entity.id
_entity.type
_entity.pdbx_description
1 polymer ?
#
loop_
_entity_poly.entity_id
_entity_poly.type
_entity_poly.pdbx_seq_one_letter_code
_entity_poly.pdbx_strand_id
1 'polypeptide(L)'
;SFNQPLYSWDTSSLIYMPAMFSGASSFNQPLDTWNVSSVILMHDMFYNASSFNQPLNTWDVSSVADMSWMFIDASSFNQPLNSWNVSSVTNMWCMFAYATSFNQDLSAWDVSSATSLDGMFWGATSFNQDLSAWDVSSVTTMSHMFYNATSFNQPLDTWDVSSVTNMTRMLDFAASFDQNLGGWYVVIDSASIDRADVPGAVGTVSAQNAFLDGQNTTYRIEPGGDSDRFVIIDGNQLSMVSVDADQTTYIITITATGDSAFGNGDNRRTITVTLVGDPHA
;
A
#
# COMPACT_ATOMS: atom_id res chain seq x y z
N SER A 1 21.55 -3.70 28.64
CA SER A 1 21.26 -2.47 27.89
C SER A 1 22.58 -1.77 27.56
N PHE A 2 22.77 -1.37 26.30
CA PHE A 2 23.92 -0.58 25.85
C PHE A 2 23.46 0.88 25.63
N ASN A 3 24.22 1.87 26.13
CA ASN A 3 23.94 3.30 25.95
C ASN A 3 25.19 4.14 26.24
N GLN A 4 26.35 3.74 25.69
CA GLN A 4 27.63 4.42 25.91
C GLN A 4 27.98 5.30 24.68
N PRO A 5 28.71 6.41 24.86
CA PRO A 5 29.06 7.31 23.75
C PRO A 5 29.81 6.61 22.60
N LEU A 6 29.53 7.05 21.37
CA LEU A 6 30.01 6.43 20.13
C LEU A 6 30.85 7.36 19.23
N TYR A 7 31.18 8.56 19.70
CA TYR A 7 31.84 9.60 18.88
C TYR A 7 33.24 9.22 18.35
N SER A 8 33.83 8.12 18.82
CA SER A 8 35.13 7.62 18.34
C SER A 8 35.02 6.50 17.29
N TRP A 9 33.81 6.11 16.89
CA TRP A 9 33.60 5.02 15.94
C TRP A 9 33.67 5.55 14.51
N ASP A 10 34.51 4.93 13.69
CA ASP A 10 34.55 5.17 12.25
C ASP A 10 33.69 4.12 11.53
N THR A 11 32.59 4.57 10.93
CA THR A 11 31.66 3.71 10.18
C THR A 11 31.87 3.76 8.68
N SER A 12 32.80 4.58 8.18
CA SER A 12 32.95 4.89 6.75
C SER A 12 33.33 3.70 5.87
N SER A 13 33.90 2.65 6.46
CA SER A 13 34.24 1.41 5.77
C SER A 13 33.27 0.26 6.03
N LEU A 14 32.19 0.48 6.79
CA LEU A 14 31.22 -0.58 7.09
C LEU A 14 30.34 -0.86 5.88
N ILE A 15 30.23 -2.13 5.54
CA ILE A 15 29.33 -2.63 4.48
C ILE A 15 28.07 -3.27 5.10
N TYR A 16 28.16 -3.75 6.34
CA TYR A 16 27.09 -4.46 7.02
C TYR A 16 26.93 -3.87 8.43
N MET A 17 25.71 -3.47 8.77
CA MET A 17 25.35 -3.00 10.12
C MET A 17 24.13 -3.71 10.72
N PRO A 18 23.93 -5.02 10.48
CA PRO A 18 22.75 -5.68 10.99
C PRO A 18 22.78 -5.81 12.52
N ALA A 19 21.62 -5.68 13.15
CA ALA A 19 21.41 -5.92 14.58
C ALA A 19 22.33 -5.14 15.55
N MET A 20 22.98 -4.06 15.10
CA MET A 20 24.03 -3.37 15.87
C MET A 20 23.59 -2.88 17.26
N PHE A 21 22.33 -2.43 17.37
CA PHE A 21 21.70 -2.02 18.62
C PHE A 21 20.48 -2.87 18.96
N SER A 22 20.39 -4.08 18.40
CA SER A 22 19.29 -5.01 18.68
C SER A 22 19.23 -5.33 20.18
N GLY A 23 18.04 -5.20 20.78
CA GLY A 23 17.78 -5.38 22.20
C GLY A 23 18.39 -4.30 23.11
N ALA A 24 19.02 -3.26 22.56
CA ALA A 24 19.56 -2.16 23.34
C ALA A 24 18.45 -1.18 23.76
N SER A 25 17.53 -1.64 24.60
CA SER A 25 16.29 -0.92 24.96
C SER A 25 16.49 0.48 25.56
N SER A 26 17.66 0.76 26.16
CA SER A 26 18.00 2.08 26.71
C SER A 26 18.87 2.93 25.77
N PHE A 27 19.20 2.45 24.58
CA PHE A 27 20.09 3.13 23.64
C PHE A 27 19.40 4.37 23.06
N ASN A 28 20.07 5.52 23.18
CA ASN A 28 19.60 6.78 22.59
C ASN A 28 20.78 7.76 22.37
N GLN A 29 21.95 7.24 21.99
CA GLN A 29 23.13 8.08 21.73
C GLN A 29 23.09 8.66 20.31
N PRO A 30 23.56 9.92 20.13
CA PRO A 30 23.59 10.56 18.80
C PRO A 30 24.42 9.76 17.79
N LEU A 31 23.93 9.69 16.56
CA LEU A 31 24.53 8.99 15.42
C LEU A 31 24.70 9.91 14.19
N ASP A 32 24.57 11.22 14.36
CA ASP A 32 24.59 12.23 13.29
C ASP A 32 25.96 12.35 12.61
N THR A 33 27.03 11.86 13.25
CA THR A 33 28.39 11.87 12.70
C THR A 33 28.76 10.61 11.91
N TRP A 34 27.86 9.62 11.84
CA TRP A 34 28.16 8.36 11.17
C TRP A 34 28.06 8.51 9.66
N ASN A 35 29.06 7.98 8.96
CA ASN A 35 29.00 7.79 7.52
C ASN A 35 28.53 6.36 7.24
N VAL A 36 27.35 6.22 6.61
CA VAL A 36 26.75 4.93 6.26
C VAL A 36 26.61 4.73 4.74
N SER A 37 27.22 5.58 3.92
CA SER A 37 27.04 5.59 2.46
C SER A 37 27.50 4.32 1.75
N SER A 38 28.32 3.49 2.40
CA SER A 38 28.82 2.21 1.87
C SER A 38 28.07 0.99 2.42
N VAL A 39 27.09 1.19 3.31
CA VAL A 39 26.36 0.10 3.94
C VAL A 39 25.33 -0.45 2.97
N ILE A 40 25.28 -1.78 2.88
CA ILE A 40 24.36 -2.52 2.01
C ILE A 40 23.27 -3.23 2.84
N LEU A 41 23.55 -3.68 4.06
CA LEU A 41 22.59 -4.35 4.93
C LEU A 41 22.43 -3.62 6.28
N MET A 42 21.20 -3.23 6.61
CA MET A 42 20.83 -2.52 7.85
C MET A 42 19.69 -3.20 8.63
N HIS A 43 19.36 -4.47 8.33
CA HIS A 43 18.28 -5.17 9.01
C HIS A 43 18.50 -5.26 10.53
N ASP A 44 17.40 -5.22 11.29
CA ASP A 44 17.37 -5.34 12.76
C ASP A 44 18.19 -4.30 13.55
N MET A 45 18.75 -3.26 12.90
CA MET A 45 19.74 -2.38 13.53
C MET A 45 19.27 -1.79 14.86
N PHE A 46 18.00 -1.40 14.97
CA PHE A 46 17.35 -0.86 16.16
C PHE A 46 16.20 -1.75 16.68
N TYR A 47 16.21 -3.05 16.34
CA TYR A 47 15.25 -4.03 16.85
C TYR A 47 15.16 -3.96 18.38
N ASN A 48 13.97 -3.71 18.94
CA ASN A 48 13.76 -3.57 20.39
C ASN A 48 14.60 -2.46 21.09
N ALA A 49 15.12 -1.48 20.34
CA ALA A 49 15.78 -0.29 20.90
C ALA A 49 14.73 0.74 21.34
N SER A 50 13.87 0.38 22.30
CA SER A 50 12.64 1.10 22.63
C SER A 50 12.80 2.57 23.02
N SER A 51 13.96 2.98 23.55
CA SER A 51 14.26 4.38 23.91
C SER A 51 14.89 5.19 22.76
N PHE A 52 15.20 4.57 21.63
CA PHE A 52 15.93 5.21 20.54
C PHE A 52 15.04 6.24 19.83
N ASN A 53 15.52 7.49 19.73
CA ASN A 53 14.81 8.59 19.07
C ASN A 53 15.81 9.67 18.61
N GLN A 54 16.93 9.27 18.00
CA GLN A 54 17.95 10.19 17.49
C GLN A 54 17.77 10.47 16.00
N PRO A 55 18.09 11.68 15.52
CA PRO A 55 17.92 12.03 14.12
C PRO A 55 18.82 11.19 13.22
N LEU A 56 18.24 10.67 12.13
CA LEU A 56 18.92 9.86 11.11
C LEU A 56 18.79 10.43 9.69
N ASN A 57 18.10 11.56 9.52
CA ASN A 57 17.75 12.11 8.20
C ASN A 57 18.99 12.48 7.35
N THR A 58 20.15 12.67 7.98
CA THR A 58 21.43 12.98 7.31
C THR A 58 22.15 11.75 6.75
N TRP A 59 21.66 10.54 7.05
CA TRP A 59 22.27 9.31 6.54
C TRP A 59 22.04 9.14 5.04
N ASP A 60 23.10 8.84 4.32
CA ASP A 60 23.02 8.38 2.93
C ASP A 60 22.78 6.87 2.92
N VAL A 61 21.52 6.46 2.72
CA VAL A 61 21.10 5.06 2.65
C VAL A 61 20.93 4.56 1.22
N SER A 62 21.39 5.30 0.21
CA SER A 62 21.15 5.00 -1.21
C SER A 62 21.73 3.66 -1.69
N SER A 63 22.71 3.11 -0.96
CA SER A 63 23.33 1.81 -1.25
C SER A 63 22.70 0.62 -0.51
N VAL A 64 21.74 0.87 0.40
CA VAL A 64 21.14 -0.17 1.23
C VAL A 64 20.14 -0.98 0.42
N ALA A 65 20.27 -2.31 0.49
CA ALA A 65 19.37 -3.25 -0.18
C ALA A 65 18.33 -3.87 0.79
N ASP A 66 18.65 -3.94 2.08
CA ASP A 66 17.84 -4.62 3.10
C ASP A 66 17.70 -3.79 4.39
N MET A 67 16.46 -3.44 4.71
CA MET A 67 16.07 -2.70 5.92
C MET A 67 15.03 -3.47 6.75
N SER A 68 14.87 -4.79 6.57
CA SER A 68 13.89 -5.55 7.33
C SER A 68 14.11 -5.43 8.84
N TRP A 69 13.02 -5.32 9.60
CA TRP A 69 13.04 -5.22 11.07
C TRP A 69 13.86 -4.06 11.65
N MET A 70 14.28 -3.07 10.85
CA MET A 70 15.25 -2.05 11.29
C MET A 70 14.80 -1.29 12.56
N PHE A 71 13.52 -0.94 12.67
CA PHE A 71 12.92 -0.18 13.78
C PHE A 71 11.80 -0.94 14.50
N ILE A 72 11.73 -2.26 14.37
CA ILE A 72 10.70 -3.02 15.08
C ILE A 72 10.85 -2.84 16.60
N ASP A 73 9.74 -2.58 17.29
CA ASP A 73 9.71 -2.26 18.73
C ASP A 73 10.56 -1.04 19.16
N ALA A 74 11.03 -0.20 18.23
CA ALA A 74 11.65 1.09 18.54
C ALA A 74 10.56 2.12 18.92
N SER A 75 9.83 1.84 20.00
CA SER A 75 8.55 2.48 20.33
C SER A 75 8.61 3.99 20.53
N SER A 76 9.76 4.56 20.90
CA SER A 76 9.97 6.01 21.05
C SER A 76 10.39 6.70 19.75
N PHE A 77 10.74 5.95 18.69
CA PHE A 77 11.31 6.51 17.47
C PHE A 77 10.26 7.30 16.68
N ASN A 78 10.52 8.58 16.44
CA ASN A 78 9.65 9.46 15.66
C ASN A 78 10.45 10.60 15.01
N GLN A 79 11.58 10.26 14.38
CA GLN A 79 12.45 11.22 13.70
C GLN A 79 12.23 11.19 12.19
N PRO A 80 12.33 12.34 11.50
CA PRO A 80 12.12 12.41 10.06
C PRO A 80 13.13 11.54 9.31
N LEU A 81 12.64 10.85 8.28
CA LEU A 81 13.39 10.00 7.34
C LEU A 81 13.13 10.40 5.89
N ASN A 82 12.51 11.56 5.67
CA ASN A 82 12.01 11.99 4.36
C ASN A 82 13.12 12.31 3.35
N SER A 83 14.38 12.46 3.77
CA SER A 83 15.51 12.63 2.85
C SER A 83 16.26 11.34 2.52
N TRP A 84 15.80 10.19 3.02
CA TRP A 84 16.37 8.91 2.65
C TRP A 84 16.02 8.55 1.20
N ASN A 85 17.04 8.17 0.43
CA ASN A 85 16.84 7.52 -0.86
C ASN A 85 16.77 6.01 -0.66
N VAL A 86 15.57 5.44 -0.72
CA VAL A 86 15.31 4.01 -0.53
C VAL A 86 15.09 3.24 -1.84
N SER A 87 15.40 3.85 -3.00
CA SER A 87 15.10 3.28 -4.33
C SER A 87 15.83 1.96 -4.63
N SER A 88 16.86 1.62 -3.84
CA SER A 88 17.63 0.36 -3.96
C SER A 88 17.20 -0.71 -2.96
N VAL A 89 16.30 -0.38 -2.01
CA VAL A 89 15.86 -1.31 -0.97
C VAL A 89 14.81 -2.26 -1.54
N THR A 90 15.10 -3.56 -1.48
CA THR A 90 14.18 -4.60 -1.99
C THR A 90 13.36 -5.24 -0.87
N ASN A 91 13.86 -5.20 0.37
CA ASN A 91 13.22 -5.82 1.55
C ASN A 91 12.98 -4.79 2.67
N MET A 92 11.71 -4.53 2.97
CA MET A 92 11.27 -3.63 4.05
C MET A 92 10.38 -4.35 5.09
N TRP A 93 10.44 -5.69 5.15
CA TRP A 93 9.62 -6.50 6.03
C TRP A 93 9.68 -5.99 7.47
N CYS A 94 8.53 -5.62 8.05
CA CYS A 94 8.35 -5.25 9.45
C CYS A 94 9.24 -4.08 9.90
N MET A 95 9.69 -3.23 8.98
CA MET A 95 10.66 -2.16 9.28
C MET A 95 10.22 -1.27 10.45
N PHE A 96 8.93 -0.91 10.54
CA PHE A 96 8.35 -0.08 11.59
C PHE A 96 7.30 -0.80 12.44
N ALA A 97 7.30 -2.14 12.45
CA ALA A 97 6.34 -2.89 13.26
C ALA A 97 6.49 -2.51 14.75
N TYR A 98 5.39 -2.22 15.43
CA TYR A 98 5.34 -1.80 16.84
C TYR A 98 6.17 -0.54 17.18
N ALA A 99 6.60 0.25 16.19
CA ALA A 99 7.14 1.59 16.39
C ALA A 99 5.99 2.56 16.70
N THR A 100 5.38 2.41 17.89
CA THR A 100 4.08 2.99 18.23
C THR A 100 4.02 4.52 18.19
N SER A 101 5.15 5.21 18.34
CA SER A 101 5.23 6.69 18.23
C SER A 101 5.51 7.19 16.80
N PHE A 102 5.89 6.31 15.87
CA PHE A 102 6.32 6.72 14.54
C PHE A 102 5.15 7.24 13.71
N ASN A 103 5.26 8.49 13.25
CA ASN A 103 4.28 9.15 12.39
C ASN A 103 4.94 10.23 11.52
N GLN A 104 6.04 9.86 10.86
CA GLN A 104 6.83 10.78 10.02
C GLN A 104 6.53 10.55 8.54
N ASP A 105 6.52 11.64 7.78
CA ASP A 105 6.23 11.64 6.34
C ASP A 105 7.25 10.78 5.57
N LEU A 106 6.72 9.85 4.76
CA LEU A 106 7.47 8.97 3.86
C LEU A 106 6.99 9.09 2.41
N SER A 107 6.19 10.10 2.08
CA SER A 107 5.61 10.29 0.74
C SER A 107 6.66 10.47 -0.36
N ALA A 108 7.86 10.93 0.00
CA ALA A 108 8.99 11.12 -0.92
C ALA A 108 9.81 9.85 -1.19
N TRP A 109 9.51 8.73 -0.52
CA TRP A 109 10.22 7.47 -0.72
C TRP A 109 9.85 6.83 -2.06
N ASP A 110 10.87 6.47 -2.84
CA ASP A 110 10.71 5.62 -4.02
C ASP A 110 10.81 4.15 -3.59
N VAL A 111 9.66 3.48 -3.49
CA VAL A 111 9.56 2.06 -3.10
C VAL A 111 9.38 1.12 -4.30
N SER A 112 9.60 1.60 -5.53
CA SER A 112 9.35 0.83 -6.77
C SER A 112 10.19 -0.45 -6.91
N SER A 113 11.31 -0.54 -6.18
CA SER A 113 12.17 -1.74 -6.10
C SER A 113 11.77 -2.74 -5.01
N ALA A 114 10.88 -2.37 -4.09
CA ALA A 114 10.50 -3.22 -2.97
C ALA A 114 9.65 -4.42 -3.45
N THR A 115 9.98 -5.62 -2.98
CA THR A 115 9.23 -6.84 -3.32
C THR A 115 8.34 -7.35 -2.19
N SER A 116 8.64 -6.97 -0.94
CA SER A 116 7.86 -7.30 0.26
C SER A 116 7.73 -6.09 1.17
N LEU A 117 6.49 -5.78 1.54
CA LEU A 117 6.11 -4.80 2.56
C LEU A 117 5.36 -5.47 3.73
N ASP A 118 5.56 -6.77 3.92
CA ASP A 118 4.90 -7.54 4.98
C ASP A 118 5.11 -6.89 6.35
N GLY A 119 4.02 -6.64 7.06
CA GLY A 119 4.04 -6.08 8.41
C GLY A 119 4.74 -4.73 8.57
N MET A 120 5.01 -3.97 7.49
CA MET A 120 5.83 -2.75 7.54
C MET A 120 5.44 -1.78 8.66
N PHE A 121 4.14 -1.61 8.90
CA PHE A 121 3.56 -0.76 9.95
C PHE A 121 2.68 -1.54 10.93
N TRP A 122 2.89 -2.86 11.08
CA TRP A 122 2.11 -3.69 11.99
C TRP A 122 2.17 -3.14 13.42
N GLY A 123 1.05 -2.66 13.95
CA GLY A 123 0.98 -2.14 15.32
C GLY A 123 1.66 -0.79 15.51
N ALA A 124 2.03 -0.09 14.43
CA ALA A 124 2.47 1.30 14.48
C ALA A 124 1.25 2.22 14.72
N THR A 125 0.74 2.21 15.95
CA THR A 125 -0.58 2.75 16.29
C THR A 125 -0.76 4.25 16.02
N SER A 126 0.33 5.03 15.97
CA SER A 126 0.28 6.47 15.65
C SER A 126 0.45 6.78 14.16
N PHE A 127 0.85 5.81 13.33
CA PHE A 127 1.16 6.06 11.93
C PHE A 127 -0.10 6.39 11.13
N ASN A 128 -0.11 7.56 10.47
CA ASN A 128 -1.21 8.03 9.64
C ASN A 128 -0.72 9.01 8.56
N GLN A 129 0.38 8.66 7.87
CA GLN A 129 0.96 9.48 6.81
C GLN A 129 0.50 8.99 5.44
N ASP A 130 0.32 9.94 4.52
CA ASP A 130 -0.12 9.67 3.15
C ASP A 130 0.95 8.91 2.37
N LEU A 131 0.56 7.76 1.82
CA LEU A 131 1.41 6.88 1.01
C LEU A 131 0.88 6.70 -0.42
N SER A 132 -0.11 7.51 -0.84
CA SER A 132 -0.76 7.40 -2.15
C SER A 132 0.19 7.58 -3.34
N ALA A 133 1.35 8.23 -3.12
CA ALA A 133 2.39 8.46 -4.11
C ALA A 133 3.37 7.26 -4.28
N TRP A 134 3.29 6.24 -3.43
CA TRP A 134 4.15 5.07 -3.56
C TRP A 134 3.80 4.23 -4.79
N ASP A 135 4.81 3.90 -5.59
CA ASP A 135 4.70 2.88 -6.62
C ASP A 135 4.93 1.49 -6.02
N VAL A 136 3.83 0.76 -5.80
CA VAL A 136 3.86 -0.60 -5.24
C VAL A 136 3.68 -1.70 -6.29
N SER A 137 3.79 -1.37 -7.59
CA SER A 137 3.51 -2.31 -8.69
C SER A 137 4.45 -3.53 -8.72
N SER A 138 5.65 -3.41 -8.13
CA SER A 138 6.62 -4.52 -7.96
C SER A 138 6.39 -5.36 -6.69
N VAL A 139 5.53 -4.93 -5.77
CA VAL A 139 5.31 -5.59 -4.47
C VAL A 139 4.53 -6.87 -4.68
N THR A 140 5.01 -7.97 -4.09
CA THR A 140 4.38 -9.29 -4.21
C THR A 140 3.66 -9.71 -2.92
N THR A 141 4.07 -9.18 -1.76
CA THR A 141 3.49 -9.50 -0.45
C THR A 141 3.40 -8.27 0.45
N MET A 142 2.25 -8.13 1.13
CA MET A 142 1.96 -7.03 2.07
C MET A 142 1.03 -7.51 3.20
N SER A 143 1.16 -8.77 3.59
CA SER A 143 0.40 -9.34 4.70
C SER A 143 0.67 -8.56 5.99
N HIS A 144 -0.38 -8.31 6.77
CA HIS A 144 -0.32 -7.54 8.02
C HIS A 144 0.28 -6.12 7.92
N MET A 145 0.45 -5.53 6.73
CA MET A 145 1.18 -4.26 6.55
C MET A 145 0.69 -3.15 7.49
N PHE A 146 -0.62 -3.03 7.70
CA PHE A 146 -1.26 -2.08 8.62
C PHE A 146 -2.07 -2.77 9.72
N TYR A 147 -1.80 -4.05 10.00
CA TYR A 147 -2.52 -4.79 11.04
C TYR A 147 -2.39 -4.04 12.37
N ASN A 148 -3.52 -3.72 13.01
CA ASN A 148 -3.56 -2.98 14.27
C ASN A 148 -2.87 -1.59 14.22
N ALA A 149 -2.67 -0.99 13.04
CA ALA A 149 -2.24 0.40 12.88
C ALA A 149 -3.45 1.32 13.10
N THR A 150 -3.85 1.46 14.37
CA THR A 150 -5.18 1.96 14.75
C THR A 150 -5.52 3.36 14.23
N SER A 151 -4.53 4.23 13.99
CA SER A 151 -4.74 5.59 13.49
C SER A 151 -4.70 5.72 11.97
N PHE A 152 -4.29 4.67 11.25
CA PHE A 152 -4.09 4.74 9.80
C PHE A 152 -5.43 4.90 9.07
N ASN A 153 -5.57 5.98 8.30
CA ASN A 153 -6.77 6.28 7.53
C ASN A 153 -6.42 7.12 6.29
N GLN A 154 -5.49 6.63 5.47
CA GLN A 154 -5.00 7.32 4.27
C GLN A 154 -5.42 6.56 3.00
N PRO A 155 -5.70 7.28 1.89
CA PRO A 155 -6.14 6.65 0.66
C PRO A 155 -5.08 5.70 0.09
N LEU A 156 -5.55 4.58 -0.43
CA LEU A 156 -4.71 3.53 -1.05
C LEU A 156 -5.25 3.11 -2.43
N ASP A 157 -6.32 3.73 -2.92
CA ASP A 157 -7.01 3.36 -4.16
C ASP A 157 -6.17 3.53 -5.43
N THR A 158 -5.12 4.36 -5.35
CA THR A 158 -4.15 4.58 -6.42
C THR A 158 -3.09 3.49 -6.55
N TRP A 159 -2.94 2.63 -5.53
CA TRP A 159 -1.96 1.55 -5.57
C TRP A 159 -2.33 0.50 -6.61
N ASP A 160 -1.36 0.17 -7.48
CA ASP A 160 -1.43 -1.00 -8.35
C ASP A 160 -1.01 -2.24 -7.54
N VAL A 161 -2.00 -3.05 -7.17
CA VAL A 161 -1.84 -4.26 -6.38
C VAL A 161 -1.96 -5.52 -7.24
N SER A 162 -1.88 -5.39 -8.57
CA SER A 162 -2.06 -6.52 -9.49
C SER A 162 -1.00 -7.62 -9.35
N SER A 163 0.24 -7.26 -8.97
CA SER A 163 1.34 -8.19 -8.69
C SER A 163 1.25 -8.90 -7.33
N VAL A 164 0.33 -8.45 -6.46
CA VAL A 164 0.28 -8.88 -5.06
C VAL A 164 -0.40 -10.23 -4.94
N THR A 165 0.26 -11.14 -4.25
CA THR A 165 -0.22 -12.53 -4.05
C THR A 165 -0.72 -12.77 -2.64
N ASN A 166 -0.36 -11.92 -1.68
CA ASN A 166 -0.76 -12.06 -0.29
C ASN A 166 -0.98 -10.70 0.39
N MET A 167 -2.23 -10.44 0.77
CA MET A 167 -2.66 -9.27 1.57
C MET A 167 -3.34 -9.71 2.88
N THR A 168 -3.08 -10.93 3.34
CA THR A 168 -3.72 -11.50 4.54
C THR A 168 -3.67 -10.53 5.71
N ARG A 169 -4.85 -10.17 6.20
CA ARG A 169 -5.05 -9.28 7.36
C ARG A 169 -4.34 -7.94 7.26
N MET A 170 -4.12 -7.42 6.05
CA MET A 170 -3.39 -6.17 5.81
C MET A 170 -3.96 -5.00 6.64
N LEU A 171 -5.29 -4.89 6.74
CA LEU A 171 -6.01 -3.80 7.43
C LEU A 171 -6.84 -4.26 8.64
N ASP A 172 -6.71 -5.52 9.07
CA ASP A 172 -7.40 -6.01 10.26
C ASP A 172 -6.99 -5.16 11.48
N PHE A 173 -7.98 -4.74 12.28
CA PHE A 173 -7.78 -3.90 13.46
C PHE A 173 -7.17 -2.50 13.19
N ALA A 174 -7.06 -2.06 11.93
CA ALA A 174 -6.83 -0.66 11.58
C ALA A 174 -8.11 0.15 11.84
N ALA A 175 -8.41 0.40 13.12
CA ALA A 175 -9.73 0.83 13.59
C ALA A 175 -10.25 2.14 12.98
N SER A 176 -9.36 3.04 12.54
CA SER A 176 -9.73 4.31 11.91
C SER A 176 -9.88 4.21 10.39
N PHE A 177 -9.53 3.09 9.76
CA PHE A 177 -9.51 2.97 8.31
C PHE A 177 -10.92 2.93 7.73
N ASP A 178 -11.25 3.98 6.97
CA ASP A 178 -12.54 4.18 6.31
C ASP A 178 -12.33 4.83 4.94
N GLN A 179 -11.41 4.25 4.15
CA GLN A 179 -11.09 4.73 2.81
C GLN A 179 -11.74 3.84 1.74
N ASN A 180 -12.05 4.45 0.60
CA ASN A 180 -12.61 3.75 -0.54
C ASN A 180 -11.53 2.94 -1.26
N LEU A 181 -11.71 1.63 -1.40
CA LEU A 181 -10.79 0.75 -2.14
C LEU A 181 -11.37 0.28 -3.49
N GLY A 182 -12.35 1.01 -4.05
CA GLY A 182 -13.02 0.66 -5.30
C GLY A 182 -12.07 0.45 -6.49
N GLY A 183 -10.92 1.12 -6.50
CA GLY A 183 -9.86 0.91 -7.50
C GLY A 183 -9.26 -0.50 -7.49
N TRP A 184 -9.26 -1.18 -6.33
CA TRP A 184 -8.75 -2.54 -6.17
C TRP A 184 -9.76 -3.60 -6.56
N TYR A 185 -11.06 -3.34 -6.38
CA TYR A 185 -12.12 -4.34 -6.55
C TYR A 185 -12.90 -4.19 -7.86
N VAL A 186 -13.00 -3.00 -8.45
CA VAL A 186 -13.82 -2.78 -9.65
C VAL A 186 -12.89 -2.54 -10.84
N VAL A 187 -12.31 -3.60 -11.38
CA VAL A 187 -11.53 -3.59 -12.62
C VAL A 187 -12.40 -4.14 -13.74
N ILE A 188 -12.36 -3.50 -14.91
CA ILE A 188 -13.09 -3.94 -16.11
C ILE A 188 -12.05 -4.28 -17.19
N ASP A 189 -12.14 -5.46 -17.77
CA ASP A 189 -11.24 -5.92 -18.84
C ASP A 189 -11.46 -5.20 -20.18
N SER A 190 -12.71 -4.88 -20.50
CA SER A 190 -13.13 -4.08 -21.65
C SER A 190 -14.22 -3.11 -21.21
N ALA A 191 -13.92 -1.81 -21.22
CA ALA A 191 -14.91 -0.76 -20.98
C ALA A 191 -15.51 -0.25 -22.31
N SER A 192 -15.63 -1.14 -23.30
CA SER A 192 -16.18 -0.83 -24.61
C SER A 192 -17.03 -1.96 -25.18
N ILE A 193 -18.07 -1.59 -25.92
CA ILE A 193 -18.96 -2.52 -26.62
C ILE A 193 -19.34 -1.94 -27.98
N ASP A 194 -19.40 -2.78 -29.01
CA ASP A 194 -19.93 -2.37 -30.32
C ASP A 194 -21.45 -2.21 -30.23
N ARG A 195 -21.98 -1.16 -30.85
CA ARG A 195 -23.41 -0.88 -30.92
C ARG A 195 -24.21 -2.04 -31.50
N ALA A 196 -23.67 -2.75 -32.48
CA ALA A 196 -24.33 -3.89 -33.09
C ALA A 196 -24.49 -5.08 -32.11
N ASP A 197 -23.68 -5.12 -31.05
CA ASP A 197 -23.68 -6.17 -30.04
C ASP A 197 -24.57 -5.85 -28.83
N VAL A 198 -25.32 -4.73 -28.84
CA VAL A 198 -26.28 -4.38 -27.76
C VAL A 198 -27.68 -4.94 -28.07
N PRO A 199 -28.35 -5.66 -27.14
CA PRO A 199 -27.91 -6.01 -25.78
C PRO A 199 -26.80 -7.05 -25.75
N GLY A 200 -25.77 -6.82 -24.93
CA GLY A 200 -24.61 -7.73 -24.87
C GLY A 200 -23.58 -7.36 -23.82
N ALA A 201 -22.53 -8.17 -23.76
CA ALA A 201 -21.46 -8.05 -22.77
C ALA A 201 -20.54 -6.87 -23.10
N VAL A 202 -20.28 -6.04 -22.09
CA VAL A 202 -19.27 -4.97 -22.14
C VAL A 202 -17.90 -5.54 -21.75
N GLY A 203 -17.89 -6.28 -20.64
CA GLY A 203 -16.70 -6.88 -20.06
C GLY A 203 -17.01 -7.61 -18.76
N THR A 204 -15.97 -8.06 -18.07
CA THR A 204 -16.05 -8.68 -16.75
C THR A 204 -15.52 -7.73 -15.68
N VAL A 205 -16.28 -7.59 -14.59
CA VAL A 205 -15.87 -6.90 -13.37
C VAL A 205 -15.06 -7.86 -12.51
N SER A 206 -13.85 -7.50 -12.11
CA SER A 206 -13.00 -8.30 -11.22
C SER A 206 -12.20 -7.42 -10.28
N ALA A 207 -11.58 -8.03 -9.26
CA ALA A 207 -10.54 -7.32 -8.52
C ALA A 207 -9.22 -7.29 -9.31
N GLN A 208 -8.25 -6.51 -8.83
CA GLN A 208 -6.91 -6.39 -9.43
C GLN A 208 -6.09 -7.69 -9.35
N ASN A 209 -6.37 -8.57 -8.39
CA ASN A 209 -5.65 -9.83 -8.20
C ASN A 209 -6.53 -10.94 -7.61
N ALA A 210 -6.06 -12.20 -7.76
CA ALA A 210 -6.79 -13.38 -7.32
C ALA A 210 -6.97 -13.49 -5.79
N PHE A 211 -6.11 -12.84 -4.99
CA PHE A 211 -6.28 -12.81 -3.53
C PHE A 211 -7.54 -12.02 -3.16
N LEU A 212 -7.76 -10.88 -3.82
CA LEU A 212 -8.95 -10.03 -3.63
C LEU A 212 -10.22 -10.70 -4.17
N ASP A 213 -10.13 -11.42 -5.30
CA ASP A 213 -11.27 -12.21 -5.80
C ASP A 213 -11.70 -13.30 -4.80
N GLY A 214 -10.74 -13.84 -4.04
CA GLY A 214 -10.98 -14.83 -2.98
C GLY A 214 -11.75 -14.30 -1.75
N GLN A 215 -12.03 -13.01 -1.66
CA GLN A 215 -12.77 -12.39 -0.54
C GLN A 215 -14.31 -12.45 -0.72
N ASN A 216 -14.81 -13.31 -1.62
CA ASN A 216 -16.24 -13.43 -1.96
C ASN A 216 -16.87 -12.09 -2.39
N THR A 217 -16.14 -11.32 -3.18
CA THR A 217 -16.56 -9.99 -3.65
C THR A 217 -17.81 -10.10 -4.54
N THR A 218 -18.81 -9.28 -4.25
CA THR A 218 -20.04 -9.11 -5.01
C THR A 218 -20.08 -7.71 -5.59
N TYR A 219 -20.43 -7.59 -6.86
CA TYR A 219 -20.52 -6.32 -7.57
C TYR A 219 -21.97 -5.87 -7.76
N ARG A 220 -22.23 -4.59 -7.56
CA ARG A 220 -23.56 -3.99 -7.77
C ARG A 220 -23.45 -2.66 -8.49
N ILE A 221 -24.31 -2.44 -9.48
CA ILE A 221 -24.46 -1.12 -10.11
C ILE A 221 -25.31 -0.25 -9.17
N GLU A 222 -24.78 0.90 -8.78
CA GLU A 222 -25.50 1.87 -7.97
C GLU A 222 -26.53 2.64 -8.80
N PRO A 223 -27.71 2.95 -8.26
CA PRO A 223 -28.70 3.77 -8.95
C PRO A 223 -28.16 5.17 -9.31
N GLY A 224 -28.49 5.64 -10.51
CA GLY A 224 -28.20 6.99 -10.99
C GLY A 224 -27.39 7.03 -12.28
N GLY A 225 -27.45 8.16 -12.98
CA GLY A 225 -26.80 8.32 -14.29
C GLY A 225 -27.37 7.33 -15.31
N ASP A 226 -26.49 6.53 -15.91
CA ASP A 226 -26.85 5.54 -16.94
C ASP A 226 -27.13 4.14 -16.36
N SER A 227 -27.27 3.99 -15.04
CA SER A 227 -27.38 2.69 -14.34
C SER A 227 -28.44 1.76 -14.93
N ASP A 228 -29.58 2.29 -15.37
CA ASP A 228 -30.73 1.51 -15.84
C ASP A 228 -30.47 0.82 -17.20
N ARG A 229 -29.35 1.15 -17.85
CA ARG A 229 -28.90 0.56 -19.10
C ARG A 229 -27.92 -0.60 -18.92
N PHE A 230 -27.56 -0.92 -17.68
CA PHE A 230 -26.56 -1.95 -17.39
C PHE A 230 -27.09 -2.94 -16.36
N VAL A 231 -26.59 -4.18 -16.49
CA VAL A 231 -26.84 -5.25 -15.54
C VAL A 231 -25.55 -6.02 -15.29
N ILE A 232 -25.42 -6.61 -14.11
CA ILE A 232 -24.36 -7.58 -13.81
C ILE A 232 -24.99 -8.98 -13.84
N ILE A 233 -24.53 -9.82 -14.77
CA ILE A 233 -25.01 -11.18 -15.02
C ILE A 233 -23.97 -12.17 -14.48
N ASP A 234 -24.43 -13.33 -14.00
CA ASP A 234 -23.56 -14.41 -13.52
C ASP A 234 -22.54 -13.99 -12.44
N GLY A 235 -22.86 -12.93 -11.69
CA GLY A 235 -22.07 -12.41 -10.57
C GLY A 235 -21.01 -11.38 -10.94
N ASN A 236 -20.55 -11.32 -12.19
CA ASN A 236 -19.46 -10.42 -12.57
C ASN A 236 -19.44 -9.96 -14.05
N GLN A 237 -20.29 -10.47 -14.94
CA GLN A 237 -20.34 -9.99 -16.32
C GLN A 237 -21.13 -8.69 -16.38
N LEU A 238 -20.47 -7.58 -16.73
CA LEU A 238 -21.14 -6.31 -17.01
C LEU A 238 -21.73 -6.36 -18.42
N SER A 239 -23.04 -6.20 -18.52
CA SER A 239 -23.76 -6.21 -19.80
C SER A 239 -24.58 -4.94 -19.97
N MET A 240 -24.62 -4.45 -21.20
CA MET A 240 -25.45 -3.31 -21.60
C MET A 240 -26.78 -3.82 -22.16
N VAL A 241 -27.90 -3.29 -21.68
CA VAL A 241 -29.25 -3.73 -22.07
C VAL A 241 -29.93 -2.79 -23.07
N SER A 242 -29.50 -1.54 -23.16
CA SER A 242 -30.08 -0.55 -24.07
C SER A 242 -29.13 0.62 -24.32
N VAL A 243 -29.30 1.30 -25.45
CA VAL A 243 -28.52 2.48 -25.87
C VAL A 243 -29.45 3.63 -26.28
N ASP A 244 -28.96 4.85 -26.18
CA ASP A 244 -29.54 6.02 -26.84
C ASP A 244 -28.88 6.23 -28.20
N ALA A 245 -29.68 6.67 -29.18
CA ALA A 245 -29.27 6.77 -30.58
C ALA A 245 -27.97 7.58 -30.77
N ASP A 246 -27.82 8.68 -30.03
CA ASP A 246 -26.70 9.61 -30.24
C ASP A 246 -25.65 9.57 -29.12
N GLN A 247 -25.84 8.74 -28.08
CA GLN A 247 -24.92 8.67 -26.94
C GLN A 247 -23.85 7.59 -27.15
N THR A 248 -22.59 8.00 -27.08
CA THR A 248 -21.42 7.13 -27.26
C THR A 248 -20.72 6.78 -25.95
N THR A 249 -21.10 7.42 -24.85
CA THR A 249 -20.40 7.29 -23.57
C THR A 249 -21.42 7.24 -22.45
N TYR A 250 -21.24 6.27 -21.56
CA TYR A 250 -22.14 5.99 -20.46
C TYR A 250 -21.35 5.92 -19.15
N ILE A 251 -21.89 6.52 -18.10
CA ILE A 251 -21.23 6.60 -16.80
C ILE A 251 -22.07 5.85 -15.79
N ILE A 252 -21.46 4.84 -15.18
CA ILE A 252 -22.07 4.05 -14.10
C ILE A 252 -21.14 3.99 -12.91
N THR A 253 -21.73 3.85 -11.73
CA THR A 253 -20.98 3.57 -10.50
C THR A 253 -21.23 2.13 -10.10
N ILE A 254 -20.15 1.38 -9.87
CA ILE A 254 -20.20 0.01 -9.38
C ILE A 254 -19.62 -0.01 -7.97
N THR A 255 -20.31 -0.68 -7.08
CA THR A 255 -19.88 -0.99 -5.72
C THR A 255 -19.39 -2.42 -5.65
N ALA A 256 -18.31 -2.65 -4.91
CA ALA A 256 -17.88 -3.97 -4.46
C ALA A 256 -18.16 -4.15 -2.97
N THR A 257 -18.78 -5.27 -2.60
CA THR A 257 -19.01 -5.68 -1.20
C THR A 257 -18.50 -7.09 -0.96
N GLY A 258 -18.02 -7.42 0.24
CA GLY A 258 -17.60 -8.79 0.56
C GLY A 258 -17.38 -9.00 2.06
N ASP A 259 -17.39 -10.26 2.47
CA ASP A 259 -17.03 -10.64 3.84
C ASP A 259 -15.52 -10.39 3.99
N SER A 260 -15.14 -9.30 4.66
CA SER A 260 -13.75 -8.87 4.94
C SER A 260 -13.01 -8.04 3.87
N ALA A 261 -13.70 -7.30 3.00
CA ALA A 261 -13.06 -6.42 2.01
C ALA A 261 -12.39 -5.17 2.63
N PHE A 262 -11.32 -5.39 3.41
CA PHE A 262 -10.32 -4.44 3.90
C PHE A 262 -10.81 -3.13 4.56
N GLY A 263 -12.08 -3.04 4.97
CA GLY A 263 -12.63 -1.89 5.67
C GLY A 263 -14.13 -2.01 5.91
N ASN A 264 -14.72 -0.99 6.53
CA ASN A 264 -16.17 -0.89 6.74
C ASN A 264 -16.88 -0.13 5.59
N GLY A 265 -16.14 0.23 4.54
CA GLY A 265 -16.56 1.15 3.48
C GLY A 265 -17.31 0.49 2.32
N ASP A 266 -18.15 1.29 1.69
CA ASP A 266 -18.80 0.98 0.41
C ASP A 266 -17.79 1.26 -0.72
N ASN A 267 -17.12 0.20 -1.21
CA ASN A 267 -16.02 0.31 -2.18
C ASN A 267 -16.54 0.62 -3.59
N ARG A 268 -16.73 1.91 -3.89
CA ARG A 268 -17.32 2.39 -5.13
C ARG A 268 -16.29 2.83 -6.15
N ARG A 269 -16.56 2.54 -7.42
CA ARG A 269 -15.82 3.09 -8.55
C ARG A 269 -16.78 3.53 -9.64
N THR A 270 -16.63 4.77 -10.08
CA THR A 270 -17.28 5.26 -11.30
C THR A 270 -16.45 4.85 -12.51
N ILE A 271 -17.10 4.20 -13.48
CA ILE A 271 -16.48 3.77 -14.72
C ILE A 271 -17.20 4.43 -15.90
N THR A 272 -16.44 4.61 -16.99
CA THR A 272 -16.96 5.12 -18.25
C THR A 272 -16.97 3.96 -19.26
N VAL A 273 -18.15 3.62 -19.77
CA VAL A 273 -18.33 2.63 -20.84
C VAL A 273 -18.48 3.36 -22.16
N THR A 274 -17.69 2.95 -23.17
CA THR A 274 -17.70 3.56 -24.51
C THR A 274 -18.42 2.64 -25.49
N LEU A 275 -19.46 3.18 -26.13
CA LEU A 275 -20.14 2.54 -27.24
C LEU A 275 -19.40 2.90 -28.54
N VAL A 276 -18.96 1.89 -29.28
CA VAL A 276 -18.27 2.04 -30.57
C VAL A 276 -19.13 1.56 -31.72
N GLY A 277 -18.79 1.93 -32.96
CA GLY A 277 -19.60 1.62 -34.15
C GLY A 277 -20.47 2.79 -34.63
N ASP A 278 -20.95 2.71 -35.86
CA ASP A 278 -21.71 3.79 -36.52
C ASP A 278 -23.16 3.85 -35.99
N PRO A 279 -23.64 5.02 -35.54
CA PRO A 279 -25.03 5.20 -35.13
C PRO A 279 -26.10 4.96 -36.19
N HIS A 280 -25.70 4.98 -37.45
CA HIS A 280 -26.57 5.02 -38.60
C HIS A 280 -26.32 3.90 -39.62
N ALA A 281 -25.49 2.90 -39.26
CA ALA A 281 -25.23 1.71 -40.09
C ALA A 281 -26.26 0.60 -39.89
#